data_AF-A0A447UMP9-F1
#
_entry.id   AF-A0A447UMP9-F1
#
_cell.length_a   1.000
_cell.length_b   1.000
_cell.length_c   1.000
_cell.angle_alpha   90.00
_cell.angle_beta   90.00
_cell.angle_gamma   90.00
#
_symmetry.space_group_name_H-M   'P 1'
#
loop_
_entity.id
_entity.type
_entity.pdbx_description
1 polymer ?
#
loop_
_entity_poly.entity_id
_entity_poly.type
_entity_poly.pdbx_seq_one_letter_code
_entity_poly.pdbx_strand_id
1 'polypeptide(L)' 'MVRALDGKLFVEDNVNWDQLTRGLPQTAPVAENANAVVIQYQGKPYVRLNGGDWVPYPQ' A
#
# COMPACT_ATOMS: atom_id res chain seq x y z
N MET A 1 -5.56 5.15 -11.14
CA MET A 1 -5.55 5.60 -12.55
C MET A 1 -6.49 6.79 -12.82
N VAL A 2 -7.32 7.26 -11.87
CA VAL A 2 -8.35 8.30 -12.13
C VAL A 2 -7.80 9.70 -12.45
N ARG A 3 -6.68 10.10 -11.85
CA ARG A 3 -6.12 11.47 -11.98
C ARG A 3 -5.50 11.81 -13.35
N ALA A 4 -5.32 10.82 -14.22
CA ALA A 4 -4.69 11.00 -15.55
C ALA A 4 -5.67 10.73 -16.71
N LEU A 5 -6.96 10.50 -16.41
CA LEU A 5 -7.94 10.03 -17.41
C LEU A 5 -8.29 11.07 -18.47
N ASP A 6 -8.26 12.36 -18.13
CA ASP A 6 -8.63 13.43 -19.05
C ASP A 6 -7.46 13.88 -19.95
N GLY A 7 -6.29 13.24 -19.83
CA GLY A 7 -5.14 13.40 -20.71
C GLY A 7 -4.42 14.75 -20.64
N LYS A 8 -4.92 15.71 -19.85
CA LYS A 8 -4.36 17.07 -19.76
C LYS A 8 -2.93 17.10 -19.25
N LEU A 9 -2.58 16.12 -18.41
CA LEU A 9 -1.23 15.92 -17.90
C LEU A 9 -0.17 15.79 -19.00
N PHE A 10 -0.55 15.37 -20.22
CA PHE A 10 0.39 15.13 -21.33
C PHE A 10 0.54 16.32 -22.28
N VAL A 11 -0.26 17.38 -22.11
CA VAL A 11 -0.27 18.56 -22.99
C VAL A 11 -0.11 19.89 -22.23
N GLU A 12 -0.02 19.85 -20.90
CA GLU A 12 0.29 21.02 -20.08
C GLU A 12 1.77 21.43 -20.23
N ASP A 13 2.01 22.73 -20.41
CA ASP A 13 3.37 23.30 -20.47
C ASP A 13 4.13 23.15 -19.13
N ASN A 14 3.41 23.08 -18.01
CA ASN A 14 3.97 22.85 -16.69
C ASN A 14 2.99 22.07 -15.79
N VAL A 15 3.45 20.94 -15.27
CA VAL A 15 2.66 20.04 -14.42
C VAL A 15 2.99 20.25 -12.96
N ASN A 16 1.97 20.44 -12.12
CA ASN A 16 2.12 20.46 -10.67
C ASN A 16 2.17 19.04 -10.07
N TRP A 17 3.39 18.50 -9.94
CA TRP A 17 3.63 17.14 -9.44
C TRP A 17 3.24 16.93 -7.97
N ASP A 18 3.38 17.95 -7.12
CA ASP A 18 2.97 17.87 -5.72
C ASP A 18 1.47 17.66 -5.60
N GLN A 19 0.68 18.42 -6.37
CA GLN A 19 -0.77 18.26 -6.39
C GLN A 19 -1.19 16.88 -6.92
N LEU A 20 -0.48 16.35 -7.93
CA LEU A 20 -0.80 15.05 -8.52
C LEU A 20 -0.58 13.89 -7.54
N THR A 21 0.42 13.97 -6.67
CA THR A 21 0.81 12.89 -5.75
C THR A 21 0.23 13.06 -4.34
N ARG A 22 -0.25 14.25 -3.98
CA ARG A 22 -0.80 14.54 -2.65
C ARG A 22 -2.08 13.75 -2.38
N GLY A 23 -2.18 13.21 -1.16
CA GLY A 23 -3.39 12.55 -0.67
C GLY A 23 -3.80 11.30 -1.45
N LEU A 24 -2.85 10.61 -2.07
CA LEU A 24 -3.12 9.29 -2.65
C LEU A 24 -3.51 8.31 -1.53
N PRO A 25 -4.49 7.41 -1.79
CA PRO A 25 -4.88 6.39 -0.83
C PRO A 25 -3.65 5.61 -0.34
N GLN A 26 -3.54 5.46 0.97
CA GLN A 26 -2.52 4.63 1.61
C GLN A 26 -3.16 3.30 2.00
N THR A 27 -2.47 2.19 1.72
CA THR A 27 -2.90 0.86 2.14
C THR A 27 -1.89 0.32 3.14
N ALA A 28 -2.36 -0.30 4.23
CA ALA A 28 -1.48 -0.99 5.16
C ALA A 28 -0.67 -2.08 4.43
N PRO A 29 0.61 -2.30 4.79
CA PRO A 29 1.42 -3.36 4.20
C PRO A 29 0.96 -4.72 4.73
N VAL A 30 -0.02 -5.30 4.04
CA VAL A 30 -0.57 -6.63 4.31
C VAL A 30 -0.14 -7.55 3.17
N ALA A 31 0.46 -8.69 3.50
CA ALA A 31 0.82 -9.73 2.54
C ALA A 31 0.15 -11.05 2.93
N GLU A 32 -0.58 -11.67 2.00
CA GLU A 32 -1.30 -12.92 2.23
C GLU A 32 -0.91 -13.95 1.16
N ASN A 33 -0.63 -15.17 1.58
CA ASN A 33 -0.56 -16.35 0.73
C ASN A 33 -1.55 -17.41 1.27
N ALA A 34 -1.72 -18.53 0.56
CA ALA A 34 -2.76 -19.52 0.88
C ALA A 34 -2.78 -20.01 2.34
N ASN A 35 -1.65 -19.94 3.06
CA ASN A 35 -1.49 -20.48 4.41
C ASN A 35 -0.97 -19.45 5.42
N ALA A 36 -0.70 -18.21 5.02
CA ALA A 36 -0.05 -17.21 5.88
C ALA A 36 -0.50 -15.78 5.59
N VAL A 37 -0.74 -15.01 6.65
CA VAL A 37 -0.96 -13.55 6.60
C VAL A 37 0.14 -12.86 7.38
N VAL A 38 0.78 -11.86 6.79
CA VAL A 38 1.78 -11.00 7.42
C VAL A 38 1.28 -9.57 7.48
N ILE A 39 1.40 -8.93 8.65
CA ILE A 39 1.01 -7.53 8.88
C ILE A 39 2.13 -6.77 9.60
N GLN A 40 2.15 -5.45 9.44
CA GLN A 40 2.85 -4.55 10.35
C GLN A 40 1.87 -4.01 11.39
N TYR A 41 2.15 -4.24 12.68
CA TYR A 41 1.36 -3.71 13.78
C TYR A 41 2.28 -3.01 14.79
N GLN A 42 2.00 -1.73 15.08
CA GLN A 42 2.84 -0.89 15.95
C GLN A 42 4.33 -0.90 15.59
N GLY A 43 4.65 -0.98 14.29
CA GLY A 43 6.02 -1.00 13.77
C GLY A 43 6.75 -2.34 13.88
N LYS A 44 6.05 -3.43 14.26
CA LYS A 44 6.60 -4.78 14.31
C LYS A 44 5.85 -5.72 13.36
N PRO A 45 6.57 -6.61 12.64
CA PRO A 45 5.93 -7.58 11.78
C PRO A 45 5.35 -8.75 12.57
N TYR A 46 4.14 -9.18 12.22
CA TYR A 46 3.45 -10.34 12.77
C TYR A 46 3.00 -11.26 11.65
N VAL A 47 2.96 -12.57 11.92
CA VAL A 47 2.45 -13.59 11.01
C VAL A 47 1.38 -14.44 11.67
N ARG A 48 0.37 -14.79 10.89
CA ARG A 48 -0.66 -15.77 11.23
C ARG A 48 -0.61 -16.89 10.21
N LEU A 49 -0.45 -18.13 10.67
CA LEU A 49 -0.41 -19.32 9.83
C LEU A 49 -1.73 -20.09 9.93
N ASN A 50 -2.32 -20.51 8.80
CA ASN A 50 -3.53 -21.31 8.69
C ASN A 50 -4.72 -20.83 9.55
N GLY A 51 -4.83 -19.51 9.79
CA GLY A 51 -5.88 -18.92 10.62
C GLY A 51 -5.72 -19.13 12.13
N GLY A 52 -4.57 -19.62 12.61
CA GLY A 52 -4.23 -19.74 14.03
C GLY A 52 -3.91 -18.40 14.70
N ASP A 53 -3.11 -18.44 15.76
CA ASP A 53 -2.71 -17.23 16.50
C ASP A 53 -1.69 -16.36 15.73
N TRP A 54 -1.67 -15.07 16.06
CA TRP A 54 -0.64 -14.14 15.60
C TRP A 54 0.64 -14.34 16.42
N VAL A 55 1.76 -14.56 15.73
CA VAL A 55 3.09 -14.62 16.33
C VAL A 55 4.01 -13.57 15.71
N PRO A 56 5.01 -13.03 16.45
CA PRO A 56 6.01 -12.14 15.86
C PRO A 56 6.73 -12.81 14.70
N TYR A 57 6.94 -12.08 13.61
CA TYR A 57 7.70 -12.60 12.47
C TYR A 57 9.19 -12.69 12.85
N PRO A 58 9.85 -13.86 12.74
CA PRO A 58 11.28 -13.97 12.97
C PRO A 58 12.03 -13.15 11.91
N GLN A 59 13.01 -12.36 12.34
CA GLN A 59 13.86 -11.56 11.44
C GLN A 59 15.09 -12.35 10.98
#